data_AF-A0A1Z8LYL4-F1
#
_entry.id   AF-A0A1Z8LYL4-F1
#
_cell.length_a   1.000
_cell.length_b   1.000
_cell.length_c   1.000
_cell.angle_alpha   90.00
_cell.angle_beta   90.00
_cell.angle_gamma   90.00
#
_symmetry.space_group_name_H-M   'P 1'
#
loop_
_entity.id
_entity.type
_entity.pdbx_description
1 polymer ?
#
loop_
_entity_poly.entity_id
_entity_poly.type
_entity_poly.pdbx_seq_one_letter_code
_entity_poly.pdbx_strand_id
1 'polypeptide(L)'
;MIRKLQQLIIENRYQRNTPAAILFDHLPKCAGSTLTSYLLKQYPRRLTFQINGHQTHQSVRKFCDSPQDQRHQYSLIVGHFAHQTIDYARPDMLRATYLRHPVDRIVSHYYFVKSQPHHYLHQAVMEQNMSLEDYAFSGISSELENHYTAHFSNLTPDQVKAAPQAALEKAFHSLSNDYHVVGFQDQYAAGVEALRQAAGLKLPFRNTQHNRNKRRTASADIPSAARKAIRQTNAIDIELFELLKRHRRDGLYRAPQAAAA
;
A
#
# COMPACT_ATOMS: atom_id res chain seq x y z
N MET A 1 -6.20 -26.80 -15.89
CA MET A 1 -7.15 -27.46 -14.96
C MET A 1 -7.14 -26.83 -13.56
N ILE A 2 -5.98 -26.71 -12.90
CA ILE A 2 -5.85 -26.22 -11.50
C ILE A 2 -6.44 -24.81 -11.26
N ARG A 3 -6.15 -23.83 -12.13
CA ARG A 3 -6.66 -22.45 -11.96
C ARG A 3 -8.20 -22.35 -12.03
N LYS A 4 -8.85 -23.16 -12.87
CA LYS A 4 -10.32 -23.22 -12.96
C LYS A 4 -10.93 -23.80 -11.68
N LEU A 5 -10.34 -24.90 -11.17
CA LEU A 5 -10.76 -25.50 -9.91
C LEU A 5 -10.59 -24.54 -8.72
N GLN A 6 -9.47 -23.82 -8.65
CA GLN A 6 -9.25 -22.80 -7.62
C GLN A 6 -10.33 -21.70 -7.65
N GLN A 7 -10.71 -21.22 -8.84
CA GLN A 7 -11.77 -20.22 -8.96
C GLN A 7 -13.14 -20.77 -8.55
N LEU A 8 -13.48 -22.02 -8.90
CA LEU A 8 -14.71 -22.65 -8.44
C LEU A 8 -14.78 -22.76 -6.91
N ILE A 9 -13.67 -23.10 -6.26
CA ILE A 9 -13.58 -23.15 -4.79
C ILE A 9 -13.79 -21.74 -4.20
N ILE A 10 -13.20 -20.71 -4.80
CA ILE A 10 -13.36 -19.32 -4.35
C ILE A 10 -14.83 -18.88 -4.50
N GLU A 11 -15.45 -19.12 -5.65
CA GLU A 11 -16.86 -18.82 -5.91
C GLU A 11 -17.79 -19.51 -4.90
N ASN A 12 -17.62 -20.82 -4.69
CA ASN A 12 -18.46 -21.57 -3.75
C ASN A 12 -18.34 -21.05 -2.31
N ARG A 13 -17.12 -20.70 -1.87
CA ARG A 13 -16.91 -20.09 -0.54
C ARG A 13 -17.57 -18.72 -0.44
N TYR A 14 -17.40 -17.88 -1.46
CA TYR A 14 -17.95 -16.53 -1.49
C TYR A 14 -19.49 -16.54 -1.45
N GLN A 15 -20.12 -17.50 -2.13
CA GLN A 15 -21.58 -17.71 -2.08
C GLN A 15 -22.07 -18.17 -0.71
N ARG A 16 -21.32 -19.04 -0.02
CA ARG A 16 -21.67 -19.51 1.33
C ARG A 16 -21.49 -18.45 2.40
N ASN A 17 -20.53 -17.55 2.22
CA ASN A 17 -20.30 -16.45 3.13
C ASN A 17 -19.65 -15.29 2.36
N THR A 18 -20.43 -14.24 2.16
CA THR A 18 -19.99 -13.04 1.43
C THR A 18 -19.28 -12.09 2.40
N PRO A 19 -17.93 -11.95 2.32
CA PRO A 19 -17.24 -10.94 3.10
C PRO A 19 -17.60 -9.53 2.63
N ALA A 20 -17.33 -8.53 3.47
CA ALA A 20 -17.47 -7.13 3.10
C ALA A 20 -16.61 -6.79 1.87
N ALA A 21 -17.01 -5.78 1.10
CA ALA A 21 -16.19 -5.31 -0.01
C ALA A 21 -14.93 -4.61 0.52
N ILE A 22 -13.79 -4.78 -0.16
CA ILE A 22 -12.51 -4.19 0.25
C ILE A 22 -11.88 -3.38 -0.88
N LEU A 23 -11.47 -2.15 -0.57
CA LEU A 23 -10.51 -1.39 -1.37
C LEU A 23 -9.17 -1.47 -0.65
N PHE A 24 -8.21 -2.18 -1.23
CA PHE A 24 -6.85 -2.30 -0.69
C PHE A 24 -5.88 -1.47 -1.52
N ASP A 25 -5.49 -0.33 -0.95
CA ASP A 25 -4.51 0.58 -1.52
C ASP A 25 -3.09 0.10 -1.19
N HIS A 26 -2.49 -0.59 -2.15
CA HIS A 26 -1.21 -1.23 -2.00
C HIS A 26 -0.10 -0.21 -2.23
N LEU A 27 0.66 0.13 -1.18
CA LEU A 27 1.87 0.94 -1.32
C LEU A 27 3.11 0.11 -1.68
N PRO A 28 3.95 0.57 -2.61
CA PRO A 28 5.22 -0.07 -2.93
C PRO A 28 6.06 -0.37 -1.69
N LYS A 29 6.60 -1.59 -1.62
CA LYS A 29 7.53 -2.08 -0.57
C LYS A 29 6.96 -2.12 0.86
N CYS A 30 5.65 -2.08 1.00
CA CYS A 30 4.95 -2.17 2.29
C CYS A 30 4.32 -3.56 2.54
N ALA A 31 4.94 -4.61 1.98
CA ALA A 31 4.47 -6.01 2.03
C ALA A 31 3.08 -6.27 1.38
N GLY A 32 2.56 -5.33 0.59
CA GLY A 32 1.22 -5.46 0.01
C GLY A 32 1.06 -6.58 -1.02
N SER A 33 2.12 -7.11 -1.64
CA SER A 33 2.00 -8.30 -2.52
C SER A 33 1.50 -9.55 -1.78
N THR A 34 1.95 -9.74 -0.54
CA THR A 34 1.52 -10.87 0.30
C THR A 34 0.04 -10.72 0.67
N LEU A 35 -0.37 -9.52 1.09
CA LEU A 35 -1.76 -9.22 1.40
C LEU A 35 -2.67 -9.30 0.17
N THR A 36 -2.24 -8.76 -0.97
CA THR A 36 -2.94 -8.88 -2.26
C THR A 36 -3.19 -10.36 -2.59
N SER A 37 -2.14 -11.19 -2.50
CA SER A 37 -2.27 -12.64 -2.76
C SER A 37 -3.22 -13.35 -1.79
N TYR A 38 -3.33 -12.86 -0.56
CA TYR A 38 -4.28 -13.36 0.42
C TYR A 38 -5.72 -12.95 0.08
N LEU A 39 -5.95 -11.67 -0.24
CA LEU A 39 -7.26 -11.15 -0.64
C LEU A 39 -7.78 -11.82 -1.92
N LEU A 40 -6.93 -12.04 -2.93
CA LEU A 40 -7.30 -12.71 -4.17
C LEU A 40 -7.76 -14.17 -4.00
N LYS A 41 -7.55 -14.78 -2.83
CA LYS A 41 -8.06 -16.13 -2.49
C LYS A 41 -9.44 -16.10 -1.83
N GLN A 42 -9.93 -14.91 -1.48
CA GLN A 42 -11.19 -14.69 -0.78
C GLN A 42 -12.29 -14.19 -1.74
N TYR A 43 -11.92 -13.47 -2.80
CA TYR A 43 -12.86 -12.85 -3.73
C TYR A 43 -12.82 -13.51 -5.12
N PRO A 44 -13.99 -13.77 -5.73
CA PRO A 44 -14.07 -14.22 -7.11
C PRO A 44 -13.41 -13.25 -8.08
N ARG A 45 -12.76 -13.79 -9.12
CA ARG A 45 -12.08 -12.95 -10.13
C ARG A 45 -13.04 -11.97 -10.82
N ARG A 46 -14.29 -12.38 -11.10
CA ARG A 46 -15.30 -11.50 -11.74
C ARG A 46 -15.73 -10.31 -10.87
N LEU A 47 -15.57 -10.43 -9.54
CA LEU A 47 -15.86 -9.38 -8.56
C LEU A 47 -14.60 -8.64 -8.12
N THR A 48 -13.48 -8.83 -8.81
CA THR A 48 -12.19 -8.24 -8.46
C THR A 48 -11.70 -7.32 -9.57
N PHE A 49 -11.43 -6.06 -9.20
CA PHE A 49 -10.67 -5.13 -10.02
C PHE A 49 -9.23 -5.05 -9.51
N GLN A 50 -8.27 -5.54 -10.31
CA GLN A 50 -6.84 -5.42 -10.02
C GLN A 50 -6.24 -4.31 -10.89
N ILE A 51 -5.67 -3.31 -10.25
CA ILE A 51 -4.93 -2.25 -10.94
C ILE A 51 -3.63 -2.84 -11.49
N ASN A 52 -3.37 -2.64 -12.78
CA ASN A 52 -2.14 -3.12 -13.41
C ASN A 52 -0.95 -2.29 -12.93
N GLY A 53 0.03 -2.93 -12.28
CA GLY A 53 1.25 -2.28 -11.79
C GLY A 53 2.13 -1.70 -12.90
N HIS A 54 2.03 -2.18 -14.15
CA HIS A 54 2.77 -1.63 -15.29
C HIS A 54 2.04 -0.47 -15.99
N GLN A 55 0.74 -0.33 -15.74
CA GLN A 55 -0.15 0.64 -16.39
C GLN A 55 -1.11 1.24 -15.37
N THR A 56 -0.56 1.71 -14.25
CA THR A 56 -1.36 2.04 -13.07
C THR A 56 -2.32 3.19 -13.34
N HIS A 57 -1.83 4.33 -13.84
CA HIS A 57 -2.70 5.48 -14.16
C HIS A 57 -3.77 5.14 -15.20
N GLN A 58 -3.44 4.36 -16.22
CA GLN A 58 -4.42 3.91 -17.22
C GLN A 58 -5.47 3.00 -16.61
N SER A 59 -5.08 2.10 -15.71
CA SER A 59 -6.01 1.19 -15.02
C SER A 59 -6.95 1.93 -14.09
N VAL A 60 -6.43 2.88 -13.31
CA VAL A 60 -7.24 3.75 -12.44
C VAL A 60 -8.22 4.57 -13.28
N ARG A 61 -7.73 5.23 -14.33
CA ARG A 61 -8.58 6.00 -15.25
C ARG A 61 -9.68 5.15 -15.87
N LYS A 62 -9.33 3.96 -16.36
CA LYS A 62 -10.31 3.00 -16.90
C LYS A 62 -11.41 2.66 -15.89
N PHE A 63 -11.05 2.48 -14.61
CA PHE A 63 -12.04 2.27 -13.56
C PHE A 63 -12.96 3.48 -13.42
N CYS A 64 -12.40 4.67 -13.21
CA CYS A 64 -13.18 5.89 -12.97
C CYS A 64 -14.10 6.24 -14.15
N ASP A 65 -13.62 6.03 -15.38
CA ASP A 65 -14.36 6.30 -16.63
C ASP A 65 -15.44 5.25 -16.94
N SER A 66 -15.45 4.09 -16.25
CA SER A 66 -16.46 3.03 -16.47
C SER A 66 -17.81 3.41 -15.86
N PRO A 67 -18.96 2.95 -16.40
CA PRO A 67 -20.28 3.19 -15.82
C PRO A 67 -20.41 2.77 -14.35
N GLN A 68 -21.22 3.49 -13.57
CA GLN A 68 -21.35 3.29 -12.13
C GLN A 68 -21.77 1.86 -11.76
N ASP A 69 -22.73 1.28 -12.49
CA ASP A 69 -23.18 -0.10 -12.33
C ASP A 69 -22.04 -1.10 -12.52
N GLN A 70 -21.14 -0.85 -13.49
CA GLN A 70 -19.95 -1.66 -13.70
C GLN A 70 -18.91 -1.47 -12.58
N ARG A 71 -18.72 -0.25 -12.06
CA ARG A 71 -17.77 -0.01 -10.95
C ARG A 71 -18.27 -0.63 -9.64
N HIS A 72 -19.56 -0.52 -9.37
CA HIS A 72 -20.17 -0.96 -8.10
C HIS A 72 -20.33 -2.49 -8.00
N GLN A 73 -20.11 -3.22 -9.11
CA GLN A 73 -20.10 -4.68 -9.11
C GLN A 73 -18.89 -5.27 -8.37
N TYR A 74 -17.79 -4.52 -8.20
CA TYR A 74 -16.57 -5.05 -7.61
C TYR A 74 -16.66 -5.13 -6.08
N SER A 75 -16.30 -6.30 -5.54
CA SER A 75 -16.18 -6.56 -4.10
C SER A 75 -14.73 -6.48 -3.62
N LEU A 76 -13.76 -6.48 -4.54
CA LEU A 76 -12.36 -6.24 -4.23
C LEU A 76 -11.77 -5.29 -5.28
N ILE A 77 -11.25 -4.15 -4.83
CA ILE A 77 -10.40 -3.27 -5.63
C ILE A 77 -9.01 -3.30 -5.00
N VAL A 78 -7.98 -3.60 -5.78
CA VAL A 78 -6.63 -3.77 -5.23
C VAL A 78 -5.54 -3.35 -6.20
N GLY A 79 -4.52 -2.68 -5.67
CA GLY A 79 -3.27 -2.38 -6.36
C GLY A 79 -2.73 -1.02 -5.99
N HIS A 80 -1.68 -0.59 -6.69
CA HIS A 80 -1.07 0.72 -6.49
C HIS A 80 -2.06 1.82 -6.89
N PHE A 81 -2.09 2.93 -6.15
CA PHE A 81 -2.99 4.07 -6.40
C PHE A 81 -4.49 3.73 -6.33
N ALA A 82 -4.89 2.69 -5.59
CA ALA A 82 -6.31 2.38 -5.43
C ALA A 82 -7.07 3.50 -4.69
N HIS A 83 -6.39 4.32 -3.88
CA HIS A 83 -7.00 5.49 -3.25
C HIS A 83 -7.70 6.44 -4.25
N GLN A 84 -7.19 6.55 -5.48
CA GLN A 84 -7.77 7.43 -6.51
C GLN A 84 -9.14 6.93 -7.02
N THR A 85 -9.50 5.68 -6.69
CA THR A 85 -10.79 5.09 -7.05
C THR A 85 -11.84 5.24 -5.94
N ILE A 86 -11.46 5.76 -4.76
CA ILE A 86 -12.32 5.80 -3.57
C ILE A 86 -13.66 6.48 -3.85
N ASP A 87 -13.65 7.63 -4.52
CA ASP A 87 -14.88 8.41 -4.80
C ASP A 87 -15.75 7.81 -5.92
N TYR A 88 -15.21 6.87 -6.69
CA TYR A 88 -15.88 6.22 -7.81
C TYR A 88 -16.34 4.79 -7.49
N ALA A 89 -15.77 4.21 -6.44
CA ALA A 89 -16.10 2.90 -5.95
C ALA A 89 -17.42 2.92 -5.17
N ARG A 90 -17.99 1.74 -4.93
CA ARG A 90 -19.17 1.62 -4.07
C ARG A 90 -18.87 2.16 -2.65
N PRO A 91 -19.81 2.86 -1.99
CA PRO A 91 -19.53 3.60 -0.76
C PRO A 91 -19.30 2.71 0.49
N ASP A 92 -19.75 1.46 0.45
CA ASP A 92 -19.68 0.49 1.55
C ASP A 92 -18.37 -0.32 1.60
N MET A 93 -17.36 0.02 0.78
CA MET A 93 -16.08 -0.69 0.82
C MET A 93 -15.26 -0.35 2.06
N LEU A 94 -14.77 -1.37 2.74
CA LEU A 94 -13.70 -1.23 3.73
C LEU A 94 -12.41 -0.82 3.03
N ARG A 95 -11.92 0.36 3.38
CA ARG A 95 -10.68 0.92 2.83
C ARG A 95 -9.51 0.54 3.73
N ALA A 96 -8.49 -0.08 3.14
CA ALA A 96 -7.33 -0.58 3.87
C ALA A 96 -6.03 -0.20 3.17
N THR A 97 -4.98 0.07 3.95
CA THR A 97 -3.60 0.22 3.46
C THR A 97 -2.60 -0.27 4.50
N TYR A 98 -1.34 -0.43 4.09
CA TYR A 98 -0.23 -0.83 4.95
C TYR A 98 0.95 0.10 4.79
N LEU A 99 1.47 0.56 5.91
CA LEU A 99 2.65 1.40 5.98
C LEU A 99 3.85 0.60 6.47
N ARG A 100 5.02 1.08 6.07
CA ARG A 100 6.32 0.63 6.56
C ARG A 100 7.08 1.86 7.04
N HIS A 101 7.93 1.73 8.05
CA HIS A 101 8.76 2.84 8.47
C HIS A 101 9.50 3.43 7.24
N PRO A 102 9.42 4.76 6.98
CA PRO A 102 9.86 5.32 5.70
C PRO A 102 11.32 5.01 5.36
N VAL A 103 12.21 5.02 6.36
CA VAL A 103 13.62 4.63 6.17
C VAL A 103 13.72 3.20 5.65
N ASP A 104 12.99 2.26 6.26
CA ASP A 104 13.03 0.86 5.88
C ASP A 104 12.40 0.62 4.50
N ARG A 105 11.43 1.46 4.10
CA ARG A 105 10.81 1.44 2.78
C ARG A 105 11.82 1.79 1.71
N ILE A 106 12.55 2.91 1.87
CA ILE A 106 13.56 3.34 0.90
C ILE A 106 14.69 2.33 0.78
N VAL A 107 15.20 1.81 1.91
CA VAL A 107 16.19 0.70 1.89
C VAL A 107 15.63 -0.50 1.13
N SER A 108 14.38 -0.89 1.41
CA SER A 108 13.75 -2.00 0.70
C SER A 108 13.56 -1.74 -0.79
N HIS A 109 13.34 -0.49 -1.18
CA HIS A 109 13.15 -0.08 -2.55
C HIS A 109 14.47 -0.15 -3.32
N TYR A 110 15.54 0.46 -2.80
CA TYR A 110 16.88 0.41 -3.38
C TYR A 110 17.35 -1.02 -3.68
N TYR A 111 17.34 -1.91 -2.68
CA TYR A 111 17.78 -3.29 -2.88
C TYR A 111 16.84 -4.09 -3.79
N PHE A 112 15.55 -3.73 -3.85
CA PHE A 112 14.64 -4.32 -4.82
C PHE A 112 15.03 -3.90 -6.24
N VAL A 113 15.18 -2.60 -6.50
CA VAL A 113 15.60 -2.07 -7.80
C VAL A 113 16.90 -2.75 -8.26
N LYS A 114 17.93 -2.82 -7.41
CA LYS A 114 19.20 -3.51 -7.74
C LYS A 114 19.04 -5.00 -8.03
N SER A 115 18.04 -5.65 -7.45
CA SER A 115 17.81 -7.09 -7.64
C SER A 115 16.92 -7.44 -8.83
N GLN A 116 16.27 -6.45 -9.45
CA GLN A 116 15.26 -6.65 -10.49
C GLN A 116 15.72 -6.01 -11.81
N PRO A 117 16.36 -6.76 -12.72
CA PRO A 117 16.86 -6.22 -13.99
C PRO A 117 15.81 -5.53 -14.87
N HIS A 118 14.55 -5.95 -14.75
CA HIS A 118 13.44 -5.37 -15.51
C HIS A 118 12.76 -4.17 -14.82
N HIS A 119 13.25 -3.74 -13.66
CA HIS A 119 12.71 -2.56 -13.00
C HIS A 119 13.15 -1.30 -13.76
N TYR A 120 12.24 -0.33 -13.95
CA TYR A 120 12.51 0.88 -14.76
C TYR A 120 13.72 1.70 -14.26
N LEU A 121 13.96 1.72 -12.94
CA LEU A 121 15.13 2.36 -12.34
C LEU A 121 16.42 1.51 -12.32
N HIS A 122 16.37 0.23 -12.70
CA HIS A 122 17.50 -0.68 -12.52
C HIS A 122 18.75 -0.21 -13.26
N GLN A 123 18.59 0.12 -14.54
CA GLN A 123 19.68 0.55 -15.40
C GLN A 123 20.38 1.80 -14.83
N ALA A 124 19.61 2.84 -14.51
CA ALA A 124 20.14 4.07 -13.92
C ALA A 124 20.92 3.82 -12.62
N VAL A 125 20.39 2.97 -11.72
CA VAL A 125 21.05 2.65 -10.45
C VAL A 125 22.35 1.87 -10.65
N MET A 126 22.38 0.94 -11.62
CA MET A 126 23.55 0.07 -11.84
C MET A 126 24.66 0.77 -12.63
N GLU A 127 24.32 1.49 -13.70
CA GLU A 127 25.31 2.18 -14.56
C GLU A 127 26.01 3.33 -13.84
N GLN A 128 25.27 4.07 -13.00
CA GLN A 128 25.84 5.15 -12.20
C GLN A 128 26.46 4.66 -10.88
N ASN A 129 26.45 3.34 -10.65
CA ASN A 129 26.88 2.70 -9.40
C ASN A 129 26.35 3.41 -8.14
N MET A 130 25.07 3.81 -8.17
CA MET A 130 24.49 4.65 -7.12
C MET A 130 24.59 3.95 -5.77
N SER A 131 25.19 4.64 -4.80
CA SER A 131 25.09 4.22 -3.40
C SER A 131 23.65 4.41 -2.89
N LEU A 132 23.34 3.85 -1.72
CA LEU A 132 22.03 4.09 -1.09
C LEU A 132 21.82 5.57 -0.74
N GLU A 133 22.91 6.30 -0.44
CA GLU A 133 22.89 7.72 -0.17
C GLU A 133 22.56 8.52 -1.44
N ASP A 134 23.30 8.28 -2.53
CA ASP A 134 23.02 8.91 -3.83
C ASP A 134 21.59 8.63 -4.27
N TYR A 135 21.17 7.38 -4.11
CA TYR A 135 19.81 6.96 -4.44
C TYR A 135 18.74 7.77 -3.71
N ALA A 136 18.93 8.01 -2.41
CA ALA A 136 17.97 8.77 -1.60
C ALA A 136 17.83 10.24 -2.05
N PHE A 137 18.90 10.85 -2.57
CA PHE A 137 18.90 12.23 -3.07
C PHE A 137 18.66 12.35 -4.58
N SER A 138 18.72 11.24 -5.31
CA SER A 138 18.77 11.24 -6.78
C SER A 138 17.57 11.88 -7.48
N GLY A 139 16.41 11.94 -6.83
CA GLY A 139 15.17 12.48 -7.42
C GLY A 139 14.66 11.71 -8.64
N ILE A 140 15.23 10.55 -8.97
CA ILE A 140 14.88 9.77 -10.18
C ILE A 140 13.48 9.17 -10.16
N SER A 141 12.81 9.22 -9.00
CA SER A 141 11.42 8.81 -8.84
C SER A 141 10.79 9.60 -7.69
N SER A 142 9.54 10.03 -7.89
CA SER A 142 8.71 10.64 -6.85
C SER A 142 8.43 9.70 -5.68
N GLU A 143 8.65 8.39 -5.84
CA GLU A 143 8.55 7.41 -4.75
C GLU A 143 9.67 7.54 -3.72
N LEU A 144 10.72 8.33 -3.97
CA LEU A 144 11.90 8.41 -3.09
C LEU A 144 11.83 9.53 -2.05
N GLU A 145 10.86 10.43 -2.17
CA GLU A 145 10.73 11.62 -1.35
C GLU A 145 9.27 11.81 -0.91
N ASN A 146 9.04 11.81 0.40
CA ASN A 146 7.75 12.04 1.07
C ASN A 146 6.53 11.41 0.34
N HIS A 147 6.70 10.18 -0.14
CA HIS A 147 5.75 9.52 -1.03
C HIS A 147 4.41 9.28 -0.34
N TYR A 148 4.40 8.90 0.95
CA TYR A 148 3.15 8.68 1.68
C TYR A 148 2.38 9.99 1.80
N THR A 149 3.06 11.06 2.17
CA THR A 149 2.46 12.37 2.32
C THR A 149 1.86 12.83 1.00
N ALA A 150 2.62 12.78 -0.11
CA ALA A 150 2.12 13.11 -1.44
C ALA A 150 0.90 12.25 -1.84
N HIS A 151 0.98 10.94 -1.63
CA HIS A 151 -0.05 9.98 -1.99
C HIS A 151 -1.36 10.21 -1.21
N PHE A 152 -1.32 10.31 0.12
CA PHE A 152 -2.53 10.44 0.94
C PHE A 152 -3.05 11.89 1.04
N SER A 153 -2.23 12.89 0.71
CA SER A 153 -2.71 14.26 0.54
C SER A 153 -3.21 14.55 -0.88
N ASN A 154 -3.02 13.62 -1.83
CA ASN A 154 -3.28 13.83 -3.25
C ASN A 154 -2.61 15.13 -3.77
N LEU A 155 -1.34 15.32 -3.41
CA LEU A 155 -0.50 16.46 -3.81
C LEU A 155 0.73 15.95 -4.57
N THR A 156 1.29 16.80 -5.43
CA THR A 156 2.58 16.54 -6.06
C THR A 156 3.73 16.70 -5.05
N PRO A 157 4.91 16.09 -5.30
CA PRO A 157 6.08 16.30 -4.45
C PRO A 157 6.45 17.79 -4.27
N ASP A 158 6.30 18.60 -5.31
CA ASP A 158 6.58 20.04 -5.24
C ASP A 158 5.56 20.79 -4.37
N GLN A 159 4.28 20.39 -4.41
CA GLN A 159 3.27 20.93 -3.51
C GLN A 159 3.52 20.53 -2.05
N VAL A 160 3.97 19.29 -1.80
CA VAL A 160 4.38 18.86 -0.46
C VAL A 160 5.57 19.68 0.04
N LYS A 161 6.57 19.96 -0.81
CA LYS A 161 7.71 20.82 -0.46
C LYS A 161 7.30 22.26 -0.16
N ALA A 162 6.37 22.80 -0.94
CA ALA A 162 5.91 24.17 -0.78
C ALA A 162 5.11 24.39 0.52
N ALA A 163 4.35 23.38 0.97
CA ALA A 163 3.52 23.47 2.17
C ALA A 163 3.52 22.17 2.99
N PRO A 164 4.65 21.79 3.62
CA PRO A 164 4.85 20.47 4.20
C PRO A 164 3.89 20.16 5.36
N GLN A 165 3.60 21.14 6.23
CA GLN A 165 2.70 20.94 7.36
C GLN A 165 1.24 20.79 6.92
N ALA A 166 0.78 21.59 5.96
CA ALA A 166 -0.55 21.43 5.39
C ALA A 166 -0.70 20.08 4.65
N ALA A 167 0.34 19.63 3.96
CA ALA A 167 0.37 18.33 3.31
C ALA A 167 0.33 17.18 4.32
N LEU A 168 1.09 17.29 5.42
CA LEU A 168 1.08 16.33 6.54
C LEU A 168 -0.31 16.21 7.15
N GLU A 169 -0.94 17.33 7.49
CA GLU A 169 -2.30 17.37 8.05
C GLU A 169 -3.30 16.70 7.12
N LYS A 170 -3.27 17.04 5.82
CA LYS A 170 -4.17 16.44 4.82
C LYS A 170 -3.95 14.93 4.69
N ALA A 171 -2.71 14.48 4.63
CA ALA A 171 -2.38 13.05 4.56
C ALA A 171 -2.81 12.30 5.83
N PHE A 172 -2.60 12.89 7.00
CA PHE A 172 -3.04 12.33 8.26
C PHE A 172 -4.57 12.23 8.31
N HIS A 173 -5.28 13.29 7.92
CA HIS A 173 -6.75 13.29 7.87
C HIS A 173 -7.32 12.24 6.93
N SER A 174 -6.74 12.05 5.74
CA SER A 174 -7.21 10.99 4.84
C SER A 174 -7.00 9.61 5.45
N LEU A 175 -5.82 9.33 5.99
CA LEU A 175 -5.54 8.07 6.67
C LEU A 175 -6.39 7.85 7.93
N SER A 176 -6.75 8.93 8.63
CA SER A 176 -7.50 8.84 9.88
C SER A 176 -9.00 8.73 9.70
N ASN A 177 -9.54 9.31 8.62
CA ASN A 177 -10.98 9.45 8.43
C ASN A 177 -11.48 8.56 7.29
N ASP A 178 -10.70 8.41 6.23
CA ASP A 178 -11.12 7.67 5.04
C ASP A 178 -10.75 6.19 5.12
N TYR A 179 -9.71 5.83 5.87
CA TYR A 179 -9.26 4.44 5.98
C TYR A 179 -9.81 3.75 7.22
N HIS A 180 -10.39 2.57 7.01
CA HIS A 180 -10.93 1.73 8.08
C HIS A 180 -9.82 0.93 8.77
N VAL A 181 -8.78 0.56 8.00
CA VAL A 181 -7.64 -0.21 8.48
C VAL A 181 -6.35 0.36 7.90
N VAL A 182 -5.52 0.95 8.77
CA VAL A 182 -4.11 1.26 8.44
C VAL A 182 -3.22 0.33 9.25
N GLY A 183 -2.61 -0.64 8.56
CA GLY A 183 -1.69 -1.60 9.15
C GLY A 183 -0.24 -1.13 9.10
N PHE A 184 0.59 -1.69 10.00
CA PHE A 184 2.02 -1.41 10.03
C PHE A 184 2.84 -2.70 9.83
N GLN A 185 3.92 -2.59 9.08
CA GLN A 185 4.74 -3.76 8.71
C GLN A 185 5.40 -4.45 9.91
N ASP A 186 5.72 -3.72 10.98
CA ASP A 186 6.28 -4.27 12.22
C ASP A 186 5.25 -5.08 13.03
N GLN A 187 3.96 -4.91 12.75
CA GLN A 187 2.84 -5.63 13.36
C GLN A 187 1.97 -6.32 12.29
N TYR A 188 2.59 -6.76 11.20
CA TYR A 188 1.91 -7.19 9.98
C TYR A 188 0.85 -8.29 10.20
N ALA A 189 1.18 -9.36 10.95
CA ALA A 189 0.23 -10.45 11.17
C ALA A 189 -1.01 -10.00 11.96
N ALA A 190 -0.82 -9.17 12.99
CA ALA A 190 -1.91 -8.62 13.80
C ALA A 190 -2.80 -7.70 12.95
N GLY A 191 -2.21 -6.85 12.12
CA GLY A 191 -2.97 -6.01 11.21
C GLY A 191 -3.80 -6.83 10.22
N VAL A 192 -3.25 -7.92 9.67
CA VAL A 192 -3.96 -8.71 8.65
C VAL A 192 -5.10 -9.46 9.30
N GLU A 193 -4.91 -9.95 10.51
CA GLU A 193 -5.96 -10.58 11.30
C GLU A 193 -7.10 -9.60 11.62
N ALA A 194 -6.79 -8.35 11.92
CA ALA A 194 -7.82 -7.36 12.15
C ALA A 194 -8.59 -6.98 10.87
N LEU A 195 -7.92 -6.85 9.72
CA LEU A 195 -8.60 -6.70 8.43
C LEU A 195 -9.49 -7.91 8.14
N ARG A 196 -9.00 -9.12 8.43
CA ARG A 196 -9.75 -10.36 8.28
C ARG A 196 -11.04 -10.34 9.09
N GLN A 197 -10.96 -9.93 10.36
CA GLN A 197 -12.12 -9.82 11.24
C GLN A 197 -13.09 -8.73 10.78
N ALA A 198 -12.58 -7.52 10.48
CA ALA A 198 -13.40 -6.39 10.04
C ALA A 198 -14.19 -6.71 8.77
N ALA A 199 -13.57 -7.42 7.81
CA ALA A 199 -14.22 -7.79 6.56
C ALA A 199 -14.93 -9.16 6.58
N GLY A 200 -14.92 -9.89 7.71
CA GLY A 200 -15.52 -11.21 7.81
C GLY A 200 -14.84 -12.30 6.96
N LEU A 201 -13.58 -12.11 6.58
CA LEU A 201 -12.82 -13.05 5.73
C LEU A 201 -12.61 -14.39 6.45
N LYS A 202 -12.85 -15.50 5.74
CA LYS A 202 -12.88 -16.84 6.36
C LYS A 202 -11.55 -17.58 6.35
N LEU A 203 -10.76 -17.48 5.28
CA LEU A 203 -9.47 -18.18 5.29
C LEU A 203 -8.54 -17.48 6.28
N PRO A 204 -7.90 -18.21 7.21
CA PRO A 204 -6.93 -17.63 8.10
C PRO A 204 -5.73 -17.12 7.30
N PHE A 205 -5.13 -16.02 7.77
CA PHE A 205 -3.90 -15.55 7.18
C PHE A 205 -2.76 -16.50 7.53
N ARG A 206 -2.07 -17.00 6.51
CA ARG A 206 -0.80 -17.73 6.66
C ARG A 206 0.26 -16.95 5.92
N ASN A 207 1.28 -16.50 6.64
CA ASN A 207 2.38 -15.80 6.02
C ASN A 207 3.27 -16.81 5.25
N THR A 208 2.90 -17.10 4.01
CA THR A 208 3.63 -18.03 3.15
C THR A 208 4.76 -17.35 2.38
N GLN A 209 4.92 -16.03 2.51
CA GLN A 209 5.95 -15.27 1.80
C GLN A 209 7.03 -14.80 2.77
N HIS A 210 8.15 -15.54 2.79
CA HIS A 210 9.41 -15.03 3.29
C HIS A 210 10.03 -14.09 2.25
N ASN A 211 9.37 -12.94 1.97
CA ASN A 211 9.95 -11.89 1.13
C ASN A 211 11.04 -11.13 1.89
N ARG A 212 12.07 -11.87 2.35
CA ARG A 212 13.37 -11.31 2.67
C ARG A 212 14.16 -11.37 1.38
N ASN A 213 14.35 -10.22 0.73
CA ASN A 213 15.43 -10.09 -0.25
C ASN A 213 16.71 -10.52 0.48
N LYS A 214 17.24 -11.72 0.18
CA LYS A 214 18.36 -12.30 0.96
C LYS A 214 19.63 -11.46 0.86
N ARG A 215 19.73 -10.60 -0.16
CA ARG A 215 20.85 -9.68 -0.40
C ARG A 215 20.65 -8.29 0.22
N ARG A 216 19.56 -8.09 0.96
CA ARG A 216 19.26 -6.81 1.59
C ARG A 216 19.98 -6.69 2.94
N THR A 217 20.73 -5.62 3.10
CA THR A 217 21.20 -5.13 4.40
C THR A 217 20.01 -4.64 5.23
N ALA A 218 19.96 -5.00 6.52
CA ALA A 218 18.93 -4.47 7.40
C ALA A 218 19.09 -2.94 7.53
N SER A 219 17.99 -2.21 7.74
CA SER A 219 18.05 -0.76 7.90
C SER A 219 18.87 -0.32 9.12
N ALA A 220 18.98 -1.18 10.13
CA ALA A 220 19.87 -1.00 11.28
C ALA A 220 21.36 -0.98 10.89
N ASP A 221 21.72 -1.60 9.76
CA ASP A 221 23.10 -1.86 9.37
C ASP A 221 23.54 -1.04 8.14
N ILE A 222 22.69 -0.12 7.65
CA ILE A 222 23.09 0.80 6.57
C ILE A 222 24.05 1.88 7.10
N PRO A 223 24.93 2.42 6.24
CA PRO A 223 25.81 3.54 6.61
C PRO A 223 25.04 4.72 7.20
N SER A 224 25.66 5.41 8.17
CA SER A 224 25.05 6.56 8.86
C SER A 224 24.69 7.70 7.90
N ALA A 225 25.53 7.96 6.90
CA ALA A 225 25.30 8.96 5.86
C ALA A 225 24.04 8.64 5.04
N ALA A 226 23.92 7.40 4.54
CA ALA A 226 22.71 6.93 3.85
C ALA A 226 21.46 7.02 4.73
N ARG A 227 21.54 6.66 6.02
CA ARG A 227 20.42 6.81 6.95
C ARG A 227 20.00 8.28 7.09
N LYS A 228 20.96 9.19 7.23
CA LYS A 228 20.71 10.63 7.35
C LYS A 228 20.06 11.17 6.07
N ALA A 229 20.59 10.81 4.90
CA ALA A 229 20.03 11.18 3.60
C ALA A 229 18.56 10.78 3.47
N ILE A 230 18.24 9.52 3.75
CA ILE A 230 16.86 9.02 3.67
C ILE A 230 15.94 9.76 4.66
N ARG A 231 16.40 9.99 5.89
CA ARG A 231 15.60 10.74 6.87
C ARG A 231 15.36 12.18 6.45
N GLN A 232 16.31 12.81 5.78
CA GLN A 232 16.18 14.17 5.27
C GLN A 232 15.15 14.24 4.14
N THR A 233 15.22 13.35 3.15
CA THR A 233 14.30 13.35 2.01
C THR A 233 12.91 12.79 2.34
N ASN A 234 12.75 12.09 3.46
CA ASN A 234 11.47 11.52 3.89
C ASN A 234 11.04 12.04 5.28
N ALA A 235 11.45 13.26 5.64
CA ALA A 235 11.19 13.83 6.97
C ALA A 235 9.69 13.90 7.29
N ILE A 236 8.86 14.30 6.32
CA ILE A 236 7.41 14.45 6.51
C ILE A 236 6.73 13.08 6.58
N ASP A 237 7.15 12.13 5.75
CA ASP A 237 6.67 10.74 5.86
C ASP A 237 7.00 10.12 7.22
N ILE A 238 8.17 10.43 7.80
CA ILE A 238 8.55 9.97 9.14
C ILE A 238 7.63 10.57 10.18
N GLU A 239 7.38 11.87 10.10
CA GLU A 239 6.46 12.55 11.01
C GLU A 239 5.04 11.98 10.93
N LEU A 240 4.51 11.80 9.70
CA LEU A 240 3.23 11.16 9.45
C LEU A 240 3.15 9.75 10.05
N PHE A 241 4.19 8.94 9.81
CA PHE A 241 4.26 7.57 10.31
C PHE A 241 4.25 7.52 11.85
N GLU A 242 5.04 8.37 12.51
CA GLU A 242 5.08 8.43 13.96
C GLU A 242 3.80 9.01 14.57
N LEU A 243 3.16 9.97 13.90
CA LEU A 243 1.84 10.47 14.30
C LEU A 243 0.79 9.35 14.27
N LEU A 244 0.67 8.63 13.15
CA LEU A 244 -0.25 7.49 13.04
C LEU A 244 0.07 6.41 14.07
N LYS A 245 1.35 6.13 14.31
CA LYS A 245 1.76 5.16 15.33
C LYS A 245 1.38 5.61 16.74
N ARG A 246 1.48 6.89 17.10
CA ARG A 246 1.05 7.38 18.43
C ARG A 246 -0.44 7.23 18.67
N HIS A 247 -1.25 7.35 17.63
CA HIS A 247 -2.71 7.26 17.71
C HIS A 247 -3.28 5.86 17.44
N ARG A 248 -2.42 4.86 17.20
CA ARG A 248 -2.86 3.48 16.91
C ARG A 248 -3.44 2.79 18.15
N ARG A 249 -4.40 1.88 17.95
CA ARG A 249 -4.90 0.93 18.95
C ARG A 249 -4.76 -0.49 18.42
N ASP A 250 -4.22 -1.39 19.24
CA ASP A 250 -4.01 -2.81 18.89
C ASP A 250 -3.27 -3.05 17.55
N GLY A 251 -2.31 -2.16 17.24
CA GLY A 251 -1.48 -2.26 16.04
C GLY A 251 -2.12 -1.80 14.75
N LEU A 252 -3.22 -1.05 14.86
CA LEU A 252 -3.94 -0.46 13.75
C LEU A 252 -4.22 1.00 14.04
N TYR A 253 -4.18 1.83 13.01
CA TYR A 253 -5.03 3.01 13.06
C TYR A 253 -6.44 2.57 12.67
N ARG A 254 -7.40 2.73 13.58
CA ARG A 254 -8.82 2.63 13.28
C ARG A 254 -9.40 4.03 13.45
N ALA A 255 -10.01 4.55 12.39
CA ALA A 255 -10.89 5.71 12.51
C ALA A 255 -11.88 5.46 13.65
N PRO A 256 -12.20 6.45 14.50
CA PRO A 256 -13.36 6.35 15.37
C PRO A 256 -14.56 6.01 14.47
N GLN A 257 -15.27 4.92 14.73
CA GLN A 257 -16.58 4.76 14.12
C GLN A 257 -17.39 5.97 14.57
N ALA A 258 -17.81 6.81 13.62
CA ALA A 258 -18.94 7.70 13.89
C ALA A 258 -20.04 6.79 14.43
N ALA A 259 -20.52 7.06 15.65
CA ALA A 259 -21.66 6.35 16.19
C ALA A 259 -22.73 6.35 15.09
N ALA A 260 -23.20 5.16 14.71
CA ALA A 260 -24.30 5.04 13.76
C ALA A 260 -25.44 5.92 14.30
N ALA A 261 -25.73 7.02 13.59
CA ALA A 261 -26.91 7.83 13.82
C ALA A 261 -28.09 7.17 13.12
#